data_AF-A0A920G2P7-F1
#
_entry.id   AF-A0A920G2P7-F1
#
_cell.length_a   1.000
_cell.length_b   1.000
_cell.length_c   1.000
_cell.angle_alpha   90.00
_cell.angle_beta   90.00
_cell.angle_gamma   90.00
#
_symmetry.space_group_name_H-M   'P 1'
#
loop_
_entity.id
_entity.type
_entity.pdbx_description
1 polymer ?
#
loop_
_entity_poly.entity_id
_entity_poly.type
_entity_poly.pdbx_seq_one_letter_code
_entity_poly.pdbx_strand_id
1 'polypeptide(L)'
;MLGTETLLLPDAAPKIDLVLDADGTPIGTIVGDKVLDDAGNVIGKVVEGEPVGLDGKRLGRIVTGLARMTPLIVSLKLPML
;
A
#
# COMPACT_ATOMS: atom_id res chain seq x y z
N MET A 1 -23.12 -5.92 38.69
CA MET A 1 -22.00 -5.11 38.17
C MET A 1 -21.32 -5.94 37.10
N LEU A 2 -21.62 -5.70 35.82
CA LEU A 2 -20.97 -6.38 34.70
C LEU A 2 -19.89 -5.43 34.20
N GLY A 3 -18.63 -5.76 34.50
CA GLY A 3 -17.45 -4.99 34.14
C GLY A 3 -16.66 -5.72 33.07
N THR A 4 -16.08 -4.92 32.18
CA THR A 4 -15.18 -5.26 31.07
C THR A 4 -15.84 -6.06 29.94
N GLU A 5 -16.78 -5.42 29.26
CA GLU A 5 -16.78 -5.54 27.81
C GLU A 5 -15.43 -4.99 27.33
N THR A 6 -14.45 -5.87 27.17
CA THR A 6 -13.28 -5.59 26.36
C THR A 6 -13.81 -5.13 25.01
N LEU A 7 -13.83 -3.82 24.79
CA LEU A 7 -13.96 -3.23 23.47
C LEU A 7 -12.75 -3.73 22.69
N LEU A 8 -12.94 -4.89 22.06
CA LEU A 8 -12.06 -5.36 21.02
C LEU A 8 -12.26 -4.33 19.90
N LEU A 9 -11.37 -3.33 19.90
CA LEU A 9 -11.22 -2.36 18.82
C LEU A 9 -11.30 -3.17 17.52
N PRO A 10 -12.17 -2.78 16.57
CA PRO A 10 -12.38 -3.58 15.37
C PRO A 10 -11.02 -3.86 14.78
N ASP A 11 -10.76 -5.15 14.57
CA ASP A 11 -9.62 -5.73 13.90
C ASP A 11 -9.43 -5.00 12.57
N ALA A 12 -8.79 -3.84 12.63
CA ALA A 12 -8.41 -3.08 11.47
C ALA A 12 -7.23 -3.87 10.94
N ALA A 13 -7.56 -4.89 10.14
CA ALA A 13 -6.59 -5.68 9.40
C ALA A 13 -5.50 -4.71 8.93
N PRO A 14 -4.22 -4.98 9.23
CA PRO A 14 -3.16 -4.01 9.01
C PRO A 14 -3.20 -3.58 7.55
N LYS A 15 -3.62 -2.34 7.33
CA LYS A 15 -3.71 -1.75 6.02
C LYS A 15 -2.29 -1.60 5.53
N ILE A 16 -2.00 -2.24 4.41
CA ILE A 16 -0.73 -2.06 3.72
C ILE A 16 -0.96 -1.19 2.51
N ASP A 17 -0.03 -0.28 2.31
CA ASP A 17 0.02 0.57 1.13
C ASP A 17 1.11 0.00 0.21
N LEU A 18 0.74 -0.25 -1.04
CA LEU A 18 1.62 -0.87 -2.03
C LEU A 18 1.91 0.09 -3.18
N VAL A 19 3.10 -0.05 -3.77
CA VAL A 19 3.47 0.57 -5.03
C VAL A 19 3.36 -0.47 -6.13
N LEU A 20 2.52 -0.19 -7.12
CA LEU A 20 2.36 -1.01 -8.32
C LEU A 20 3.05 -0.34 -9.51
N ASP A 21 3.71 -1.13 -10.36
CA ASP A 21 4.24 -0.65 -11.63
C ASP A 21 3.13 -0.36 -12.67
N ALA A 22 3.52 -0.05 -13.91
CA ALA A 22 2.60 0.26 -15.00
C ALA A 22 1.70 -0.93 -15.39
N ASP A 23 2.17 -2.16 -15.17
CA ASP A 23 1.46 -3.40 -15.47
C ASP A 23 0.56 -3.84 -14.30
N GLY A 24 0.62 -3.13 -13.16
CA GLY A 24 -0.13 -3.45 -11.95
C GLY A 24 0.58 -4.46 -11.05
N THR A 25 1.85 -4.76 -11.30
CA THR A 25 2.66 -5.66 -10.47
C THR A 25 3.15 -4.92 -9.23
N PRO A 26 3.01 -5.51 -8.03
CA PRO A 26 3.56 -4.91 -6.82
C PRO A 26 5.08 -4.95 -6.84
N ILE A 27 5.69 -3.77 -6.77
CA ILE A 27 7.16 -3.59 -6.75
C ILE A 27 7.67 -3.19 -5.37
N GLY A 28 6.80 -2.73 -4.47
CA GLY A 28 7.20 -2.41 -3.10
C GLY A 28 6.03 -2.09 -2.17
N THR A 29 6.33 -2.07 -0.87
CA THR A 29 5.41 -1.71 0.21
C THR A 29 5.85 -0.38 0.83
N ILE A 30 4.88 0.46 1.19
CA ILE A 30 5.14 1.73 1.86
C ILE A 30 5.13 1.54 3.37
N VAL A 31 6.21 1.98 4.01
CA VAL A 31 6.36 2.00 5.48
C VAL A 31 6.77 3.40 5.90
N GLY A 32 5.83 4.16 6.48
CA GLY A 32 5.99 5.60 6.67
C GLY A 32 6.15 6.30 5.32
N ASP A 33 7.25 7.03 5.12
CA ASP A 33 7.56 7.72 3.86
C ASP A 33 8.50 6.92 2.93
N LYS A 34 8.84 5.67 3.27
CA LYS A 34 9.79 4.86 2.51
C LYS A 34 9.07 3.79 1.70
N VAL A 35 9.61 3.47 0.53
CA VAL A 35 9.19 2.34 -0.31
C VAL A 35 10.23 1.24 -0.16
N LEU A 36 9.79 0.08 0.32
CA LEU A 36 10.62 -1.11 0.55
C LEU A 36 10.28 -2.19 -0.47
N ASP A 37 11.28 -2.92 -0.97
CA ASP A 37 11.08 -4.13 -1.76
C ASP A 37 10.68 -5.34 -0.88
N ASP A 38 10.46 -6.51 -1.50
CA ASP A 38 10.12 -7.76 -0.81
C ASP A 38 11.21 -8.23 0.17
N ALA A 39 12.47 -7.90 -0.10
CA ALA A 39 13.60 -8.20 0.77
C ALA A 39 13.76 -7.18 1.93
N GLY A 40 12.93 -6.13 1.97
CA GLY A 40 12.98 -5.06 2.97
C GLY A 40 14.02 -3.97 2.68
N ASN A 41 14.59 -3.92 1.48
CA ASN A 41 15.50 -2.85 1.07
C ASN A 41 14.72 -1.61 0.64
N VAL A 42 15.23 -0.44 0.99
CA VAL A 42 14.64 0.83 0.53
C VAL A 42 14.98 1.06 -0.94
N ILE A 43 13.96 1.07 -1.78
CA ILE A 43 14.07 1.33 -3.23
C ILE A 43 13.55 2.72 -3.61
N GLY A 44 12.93 3.43 -2.67
CA GLY A 44 12.40 4.77 -2.90
C GLY A 44 11.75 5.40 -1.68
N LYS A 45 11.06 6.50 -1.92
CA LYS A 45 10.31 7.28 -0.91
C LYS A 45 9.04 7.88 -1.51
N VAL A 46 8.10 8.23 -0.65
CA VAL A 46 6.92 9.00 -1.06
C VAL A 46 7.24 10.49 -0.97
N VAL A 47 7.04 11.22 -2.07
CA VAL A 47 7.21 12.67 -2.16
C VAL A 47 5.91 13.24 -2.70
N GLU A 48 5.26 14.12 -1.93
CA GLU A 48 3.99 14.77 -2.32
C GLU A 48 2.89 13.78 -2.75
N GLY A 49 2.85 12.59 -2.13
CA GLY A 49 1.88 11.54 -2.45
C GLY A 49 2.28 10.65 -3.64
N GLU A 50 3.46 10.83 -4.22
CA GLU A 50 3.97 10.04 -5.34
C GLU A 50 5.17 9.17 -4.92
N PRO A 51 5.24 7.89 -5.33
CA PRO A 51 6.37 7.03 -5.01
C PRO A 51 7.52 7.30 -6.00
N VAL A 52 8.64 7.78 -5.48
CA VAL A 52 9.83 8.18 -6.23
C VAL A 52 11.01 7.30 -5.85
N GLY A 53 11.72 6.77 -6.85
CA GLY A 53 12.88 5.90 -6.70
C GLY A 53 14.12 6.66 -6.25
N LEU A 54 15.16 5.90 -5.90
CA LEU A 54 16.47 6.47 -5.57
C LEU A 54 17.11 7.24 -6.73
N ASP A 55 16.70 6.97 -7.96
CA ASP A 55 17.11 7.66 -9.18
C ASP A 55 16.29 8.93 -9.48
N GLY A 56 15.33 9.27 -8.62
CA GLY A 56 14.45 10.43 -8.79
C GLY A 56 13.28 10.21 -9.77
N LYS A 57 13.12 9.00 -10.32
CA LYS A 57 12.00 8.68 -11.22
C LYS A 57 10.80 8.15 -10.46
N ARG A 58 9.62 8.33 -11.03
CA ARG A 58 8.38 7.73 -10.49
C ARG A 58 8.45 6.22 -10.60
N LEU A 59 8.22 5.52 -9.48
CA LEU A 59 8.22 4.05 -9.43
C LEU A 59 6.92 3.46 -9.98
N GLY A 60 5.79 4.13 -9.75
CA GLY A 60 4.49 3.58 -10.10
C GLY A 60 3.35 4.31 -9.41
N ARG A 61 2.24 3.61 -9.15
CA ARG A 61 1.07 4.14 -8.46
C ARG A 61 0.94 3.55 -7.06
N ILE A 62 0.54 4.37 -6.10
CA ILE A 62 0.22 3.93 -4.74
C ILE A 62 -1.21 3.38 -4.71
N VAL A 63 -1.36 2.20 -4.11
CA VAL A 63 -2.66 1.63 -3.74
C VAL A 63 -2.70 1.51 -2.22
N THR A 64 -3.57 2.29 -1.60
CA THR A 64 -3.69 2.36 -0.14
C THR A 64 -4.83 1.51 0.41
N GLY A 65 -4.72 1.09 1.67
CA GLY A 65 -5.87 0.55 2.40
C GLY A 65 -6.25 -0.88 2.06
N LEU A 66 -5.29 -1.66 1.57
CA LEU A 66 -5.49 -3.07 1.24
C LEU A 66 -5.59 -3.89 2.53
N ALA A 67 -6.74 -4.53 2.74
CA ALA A 67 -6.88 -5.53 3.78
C ALA A 67 -6.11 -6.78 3.36
N ARG A 68 -5.24 -7.33 4.21
CA ARG A 68 -4.37 -8.47 3.87
C ARG A 68 -5.08 -9.71 3.32
N MET A 69 -6.41 -9.82 3.48
CA MET A 69 -7.23 -10.93 2.99
C MET A 69 -7.95 -10.65 1.66
N THR A 70 -7.82 -9.47 1.05
CA THR A 70 -8.41 -9.20 -0.27
C THR A 70 -7.42 -9.58 -1.37
N PRO A 71 -7.73 -10.56 -2.24
CA PRO A 71 -7.00 -10.73 -3.49
C PRO A 71 -7.27 -9.48 -4.33
N LEU A 72 -6.29 -8.56 -4.37
CA LEU A 72 -6.37 -7.36 -5.18
C LEU A 72 -6.25 -7.76 -6.66
N ILE A 73 -7.38 -8.10 -7.27
CA ILE A 73 -7.47 -8.21 -8.72
C ILE A 73 -7.38 -6.79 -9.26
N VAL A 74 -6.25 -6.47 -9.89
CA VAL A 74 -6.02 -5.22 -10.61
C VAL A 74 -7.03 -5.13 -11.75
N SER A 75 -8.18 -4.50 -11.49
CA SER A 75 -9.12 -4.10 -12.53
C SER A 75 -9.09 -2.59 -12.64
N LEU A 76 -8.03 -2.07 -13.26
CA LEU A 76 -8.04 -0.73 -13.82
C LEU A 76 -8.87 -0.75 -15.12
N LYS A 77 -10.19 -0.91 -15.00
CA LYS A 77 -11.11 -0.56 -16.07
C LYS A 77 -11.72 0.79 -15.72
N LEU A 78 -11.04 1.87 -16.10
CA LEU A 78 -11.70 3.18 -16.21
C LEU A 78 -12.90 3.01 -17.17
N PRO A 79 -14.14 3.30 -16.77
CA PRO A 79 -15.16 3.61 -17.75
C PRO A 79 -14.95 5.08 -18.14
N MET A 80 -14.40 5.31 -19.33
CA MET A 80 -14.60 6.59 -20.01
C MET A 80 -15.43 6.34 -21.26
N LEU A 81 -16.71 6.71 -21.09
CA LEU A 81 -17.76 6.99 -22.06
C LEU A 81 -18.23 5.87 -23.00
#